data_AF-A0A6F9BZX7-F1
#
_entry.id   AF-A0A6F9BZX7-F1
#
_cell.length_a   1.000
_cell.length_b   1.000
_cell.length_c   1.000
_cell.angle_alpha   90.00
_cell.angle_beta   90.00
_cell.angle_gamma   90.00
#
_symmetry.space_group_name_H-M   'P 1'
#
loop_
_entity.id
_entity.type
_entity.pdbx_description
1 polymer ?
#
loop_
_entity_poly.entity_id
_entity_poly.type
_entity_poly.pdbx_seq_one_letter_code
_entity_poly.pdbx_strand_id
1 'polypeptide(L)'
;MSTFLCLAQVCSMPCQLKEQLVRTTHNLLRDMGGNFPLECLQDNVFMAFPATAFATSGAPQLSSSGVKSIYETLKNIDSLFGVDDLPTMWDQQKLEYFQNIIYRQIEESKCMMGSVDTRDYLVWAKVLKTYFGNIAEVLKEKNFSYCAWEVLRKELLYTLQFILEHNSDSLLWSNRT
;
A
#
# COMPACT_ATOMS: atom_id res chain seq x y z
N MET A 1 -40.07 6.26 38.07
CA MET A 1 -39.80 6.34 36.62
C MET A 1 -38.29 6.42 36.47
N SER A 2 -37.63 5.30 36.13
CA SER A 2 -36.18 5.27 35.95
C SER A 2 -35.87 5.42 34.46
N THR A 3 -35.26 6.54 34.10
CA THR A 3 -34.79 6.77 32.73
C THR A 3 -33.48 6.03 32.53
N PHE A 4 -33.51 4.98 31.71
CA PHE A 4 -32.31 4.33 31.20
C PHE A 4 -31.67 5.25 30.14
N LEU A 5 -30.51 5.83 30.48
CA LEU A 5 -29.65 6.52 29.52
C LEU A 5 -28.79 5.45 28.81
N CYS A 6 -29.22 5.01 27.63
CA CYS A 6 -28.35 4.30 26.71
C CYS A 6 -27.31 5.30 26.17
N LEU A 7 -26.13 5.32 26.78
CA LEU A 7 -24.95 5.91 26.14
C LEU A 7 -24.61 5.00 24.95
N ALA A 8 -25.01 5.41 23.75
CA ALA A 8 -24.48 4.84 22.52
C ALA A 8 -22.98 5.17 22.48
N GLN A 9 -22.17 4.27 23.03
CA GLN A 9 -20.73 4.31 22.84
C GLN A 9 -20.50 4.05 21.36
N VAL A 10 -20.37 5.13 20.59
CA VAL A 10 -19.89 5.06 19.21
C VAL A 10 -18.50 4.44 19.32
N CYS A 11 -18.41 3.15 19.02
CA CYS A 11 -17.12 2.49 18.86
C CYS A 11 -16.40 3.25 17.74
N SER A 12 -15.47 4.12 18.12
CA SER A 12 -14.50 4.67 17.18
C SER A 12 -13.83 3.46 16.53
N MET A 13 -13.91 3.37 15.20
CA MET A 13 -13.17 2.35 14.47
C MET A 13 -11.70 2.46 14.88
N PRO A 14 -11.03 1.37 15.27
CA PRO A 14 -9.65 1.43 15.69
C PRO A 14 -8.79 2.02 14.57
N CYS A 15 -8.04 3.06 14.92
CA CYS A 15 -7.14 3.76 14.03
C CYS A 15 -5.91 2.90 13.71
N GLN A 16 -6.01 2.06 12.68
CA GLN A 16 -4.93 1.12 12.36
C GLN A 16 -4.94 0.64 10.91
N LEU A 17 -3.77 0.18 10.45
CA LEU A 17 -3.68 -0.60 9.22
C LEU A 17 -4.39 -1.95 9.38
N LYS A 18 -5.02 -2.44 8.31
CA LYS A 18 -5.67 -3.75 8.26
C LYS A 18 -5.01 -4.63 7.21
N GLU A 19 -4.40 -5.73 7.62
CA GLU A 19 -3.67 -6.72 6.83
C GLU A 19 -4.65 -7.38 5.90
N GLN A 20 -5.87 -7.62 6.36
CA GLN A 20 -6.88 -8.15 5.46
C GLN A 20 -7.12 -7.23 4.27
N LEU A 21 -7.07 -5.90 4.44
CA LEU A 21 -7.16 -4.97 3.33
C LEU A 21 -5.87 -5.00 2.50
N VAL A 22 -4.68 -4.97 3.11
CA VAL A 22 -3.39 -5.08 2.38
C VAL A 22 -3.30 -6.38 1.56
N ARG A 23 -3.73 -7.51 2.14
CA ARG A 23 -3.81 -8.84 1.51
C ARG A 23 -4.84 -8.86 0.39
N THR A 24 -5.97 -8.20 0.57
CA THR A 24 -6.97 -8.02 -0.49
C THR A 24 -6.38 -7.20 -1.64
N THR A 25 -5.73 -6.08 -1.35
CA THR A 25 -5.02 -5.25 -2.34
C THR A 25 -3.99 -6.07 -3.13
N HIS A 26 -3.14 -6.85 -2.43
CA HIS A 26 -2.16 -7.73 -3.06
C HIS A 26 -2.82 -8.76 -3.99
N ASN A 27 -3.86 -9.45 -3.51
CA ASN A 27 -4.55 -10.47 -4.29
C ASN A 27 -5.24 -9.88 -5.53
N LEU A 28 -5.91 -8.73 -5.39
CA LEU A 28 -6.53 -8.04 -6.53
C LEU A 28 -5.49 -7.67 -7.58
N LEU A 29 -4.33 -7.16 -7.16
CA LEU A 29 -3.22 -6.80 -8.05
C LEU A 29 -2.62 -8.02 -8.77
N ARG A 30 -2.54 -9.16 -8.09
CA ARG A 30 -2.11 -10.43 -8.70
C ARG A 30 -3.13 -10.88 -9.74
N ASP A 31 -4.41 -10.83 -9.40
CA ASP A 31 -5.49 -11.45 -10.14
C ASP A 31 -6.05 -10.56 -11.28
N MET A 32 -5.74 -9.26 -11.30
CA MET A 32 -6.20 -8.33 -12.35
C MET A 32 -5.41 -8.41 -13.65
N GLY A 33 -4.10 -8.67 -13.57
CA GLY A 33 -3.22 -8.88 -14.73
C GLY A 33 -2.86 -10.34 -14.97
N GLY A 34 -3.17 -11.23 -14.02
CA GLY A 34 -2.81 -12.65 -14.10
C GLY A 34 -1.29 -12.87 -14.11
N ASN A 35 -0.85 -13.86 -14.89
CA ASN A 35 0.58 -14.15 -15.06
C ASN A 35 1.29 -13.00 -15.76
N PHE A 36 2.55 -12.74 -15.38
CA PHE A 36 3.36 -11.73 -16.05
C PHE A 36 3.61 -12.13 -17.52
N PRO A 37 3.30 -11.27 -18.51
CA PRO A 37 3.44 -11.63 -19.93
C PRO A 37 4.91 -11.77 -20.35
N LEU A 38 5.21 -12.78 -21.16
CA LEU A 38 6.58 -13.05 -21.61
C LEU A 38 7.11 -11.93 -22.51
N GLU A 39 6.24 -11.33 -23.31
CA GLU A 39 6.56 -10.19 -24.18
C GLU A 39 7.06 -8.97 -23.39
N CYS A 40 6.64 -8.83 -22.13
CA CYS A 40 7.01 -7.70 -21.27
C CYS A 40 8.34 -7.91 -20.54
N LEU A 41 9.00 -9.06 -20.68
CA LEU A 41 10.27 -9.34 -20.01
C LEU A 41 11.40 -8.40 -20.46
N GLN A 42 11.38 -7.94 -21.72
CA GLN A 42 12.38 -7.03 -22.27
C GLN A 42 12.24 -5.59 -21.73
N ASP A 43 11.05 -5.23 -21.27
CA ASP A 43 10.76 -3.91 -20.70
C ASP A 43 11.02 -3.83 -19.20
N ASN A 44 11.45 -4.94 -18.59
CA ASN A 44 11.68 -4.99 -17.15
C ASN A 44 12.84 -4.06 -16.73
N VAL A 45 12.54 -3.12 -15.84
CA VAL A 45 13.50 -2.17 -15.29
C VAL A 45 13.84 -2.59 -13.86
N PHE A 46 15.14 -2.67 -13.54
CA PHE A 46 15.56 -2.90 -12.15
C PHE A 46 15.32 -1.62 -11.33
N MET A 47 14.51 -1.74 -10.28
CA MET A 47 14.26 -0.67 -9.31
C MET A 47 14.69 -1.15 -7.92
N ALA A 48 15.60 -0.42 -7.30
CA ALA A 48 16.10 -0.76 -5.97
C ALA A 48 15.00 -0.53 -4.92
N PHE A 49 14.42 -1.61 -4.41
CA PHE A 49 13.36 -1.56 -3.42
C PHE A 49 13.86 -1.01 -2.07
N PRO A 50 13.19 0.00 -1.47
CA PRO A 50 13.62 0.63 -0.22
C PRO A 50 13.21 -0.16 1.03
N ALA A 51 13.66 -1.42 1.15
CA ALA A 51 13.28 -2.33 2.25
C ALA A 51 13.49 -1.72 3.65
N THR A 52 14.53 -0.91 3.84
CA THR A 52 14.85 -0.28 5.13
C THR A 52 13.79 0.70 5.61
N ALA A 53 12.95 1.25 4.72
CA ALA A 53 11.82 2.11 5.09
C ALA A 53 10.79 1.36 5.95
N PHE A 54 10.74 0.04 5.81
CA PHE A 54 9.79 -0.84 6.50
C PHE A 54 10.44 -1.58 7.69
N ALA A 55 11.66 -1.24 8.08
CA ALA A 55 12.40 -2.01 9.07
C ALA A 55 11.73 -1.98 10.47
N THR A 56 11.64 -3.16 11.07
CA THR A 56 11.45 -3.35 12.51
C THR A 56 12.78 -3.04 13.19
N SER A 57 12.82 -2.08 14.11
CA SER A 57 14.05 -1.70 14.81
C SER A 57 14.40 -2.76 15.86
N GLY A 58 14.79 -3.97 15.45
CA GLY A 58 15.21 -5.09 16.32
C GLY A 58 14.19 -5.53 17.38
N ALA A 59 12.99 -4.94 17.40
CA ALA A 59 11.91 -5.21 18.33
C ALA A 59 10.86 -6.09 17.65
N PRO A 60 10.09 -6.89 18.40
CA PRO A 60 9.04 -7.74 17.84
C PRO A 60 7.92 -6.98 17.13
N GLN A 61 7.83 -5.65 17.33
CA GLN A 61 6.78 -4.79 16.79
C GLN A 61 7.36 -3.76 15.81
N LEU A 62 6.56 -3.38 14.81
CA LEU A 62 6.96 -2.40 13.82
C LEU A 62 7.12 -1.05 14.50
N SER A 63 8.22 -0.39 14.14
CA SER A 63 8.46 0.98 14.57
C SER A 63 7.31 1.89 14.10
N SER A 64 7.03 2.97 14.84
CA SER A 64 6.07 3.98 14.40
C SER A 64 6.41 4.51 12.99
N SER A 65 7.70 4.60 12.67
CA SER A 65 8.19 4.95 11.32
C SER A 65 7.83 3.92 10.25
N GLY A 66 7.87 2.62 10.56
CA GLY A 66 7.47 1.56 9.64
C GLY A 66 5.97 1.58 9.35
N VAL A 67 5.13 1.77 10.37
CA VAL A 67 3.66 1.92 10.21
C VAL A 67 3.36 3.08 9.26
N LYS A 68 3.99 4.23 9.51
CA LYS A 68 3.82 5.43 8.68
C LYS A 68 4.40 5.25 7.26
N SER A 69 5.43 4.41 7.10
CA SER A 69 5.98 4.06 5.78
C SER A 69 5.03 3.20 4.95
N ILE A 70 4.27 2.29 5.58
CA ILE A 70 3.20 1.55 4.90
C ILE A 70 2.07 2.50 4.49
N TYR A 71 1.66 3.40 5.38
CA TYR A 71 0.65 4.41 5.05
C TYR A 71 1.08 5.29 3.86
N GLU A 72 2.32 5.77 3.84
CA GLU A 72 2.84 6.54 2.70
C GLU A 72 2.99 5.69 1.44
N THR A 73 3.33 4.42 1.56
CA THR A 73 3.34 3.50 0.43
C THR A 73 1.97 3.40 -0.22
N LEU A 74 0.91 3.22 0.57
CA LEU A 74 -0.47 3.17 0.05
C LEU A 74 -0.86 4.47 -0.66
N LYS A 75 -0.48 5.63 -0.12
CA LYS A 75 -0.71 6.94 -0.77
C LYS A 75 0.04 7.10 -2.09
N ASN A 76 1.28 6.63 -2.16
CA ASN A 76 2.03 6.67 -3.41
C ASN A 76 1.44 5.71 -4.45
N ILE A 77 0.95 4.54 -4.02
CA ILE A 77 0.21 3.62 -4.91
C ILE A 77 -1.05 4.31 -5.42
N ASP A 78 -1.89 4.87 -4.55
CA ASP A 78 -3.10 5.62 -4.93
C ASP A 78 -2.79 6.69 -5.99
N SER A 79 -1.72 7.46 -5.78
CA SER A 79 -1.27 8.48 -6.73
C SER A 79 -0.82 7.93 -8.10
N LEU A 80 -0.28 6.71 -8.18
CA LEU A 80 0.11 6.09 -9.45
C LEU A 80 -1.11 5.76 -10.33
N PHE A 81 -2.24 5.49 -9.70
CA PHE A 81 -3.51 5.16 -10.37
C PHE A 81 -4.43 6.37 -10.56
N GLY A 82 -3.98 7.58 -10.19
CA GLY A 82 -4.70 8.84 -10.39
C GLY A 82 -4.48 9.49 -11.77
N VAL A 83 -4.08 8.70 -12.77
CA VAL A 83 -3.83 9.14 -14.15
C VAL A 83 -5.00 8.73 -15.06
N ASP A 84 -5.17 9.43 -16.20
CA ASP A 84 -6.26 9.15 -17.13
C ASP A 84 -6.06 7.82 -17.90
N ASP A 85 -4.80 7.48 -18.24
CA ASP A 85 -4.46 6.33 -19.07
C ASP A 85 -4.20 5.05 -18.26
N LEU A 86 -5.26 4.48 -17.67
CA LEU A 86 -5.24 3.22 -16.93
C LEU A 86 -5.07 1.99 -17.86
N PRO A 87 -4.52 0.85 -17.36
CA PRO A 87 -4.29 -0.34 -18.18
C PRO A 87 -5.60 -1.00 -18.58
N THR A 88 -5.92 -0.96 -19.88
CA THR A 88 -7.16 -1.50 -20.45
C THR A 88 -7.17 -3.03 -20.57
N MET A 89 -6.00 -3.66 -20.57
CA MET A 89 -5.85 -5.12 -20.69
C MET A 89 -6.04 -5.85 -19.35
N TRP A 90 -6.11 -5.14 -18.23
CA TRP A 90 -6.41 -5.73 -16.94
C TRP A 90 -7.91 -5.93 -16.74
N ASP A 91 -8.26 -6.80 -15.80
CA ASP A 91 -9.61 -6.95 -15.30
C ASP A 91 -10.07 -5.64 -14.62
N GLN A 92 -10.92 -4.88 -15.32
CA GLN A 92 -11.33 -3.54 -14.90
C GLN A 92 -12.13 -3.54 -13.59
N GLN A 93 -12.91 -4.59 -13.32
CA GLN A 93 -13.66 -4.70 -12.07
C GLN A 93 -12.72 -4.90 -10.88
N LYS A 94 -11.67 -5.72 -11.04
CA LYS A 94 -10.65 -5.89 -10.01
C LYS A 94 -9.80 -4.64 -9.83
N LEU A 95 -9.51 -3.91 -10.90
CA LEU A 95 -8.79 -2.63 -10.84
C LEU A 95 -9.58 -1.59 -10.04
N GLU A 96 -10.86 -1.41 -10.36
CA GLU A 96 -11.75 -0.51 -9.60
C GLU A 96 -11.83 -0.92 -8.14
N TYR A 97 -11.98 -2.23 -7.86
CA TYR A 97 -12.05 -2.70 -6.49
C TYR A 97 -10.72 -2.48 -5.74
N PHE A 98 -9.60 -2.67 -6.41
CA PHE A 98 -8.28 -2.41 -5.86
C PHE A 98 -8.10 -0.95 -5.44
N GLN A 99 -8.48 0.01 -6.31
CA GLN A 99 -8.44 1.45 -5.99
C GLN A 99 -9.33 1.76 -4.78
N ASN A 100 -10.54 1.19 -4.73
CA ASN A 100 -11.46 1.36 -3.61
C ASN A 100 -10.91 0.83 -2.28
N ILE A 101 -10.26 -0.35 -2.28
CA ILE A 101 -9.67 -0.92 -1.06
C ILE A 101 -8.48 -0.08 -0.57
N ILE A 102 -7.65 0.44 -1.48
CA ILE A 102 -6.54 1.33 -1.12
C ILE A 102 -7.08 2.62 -0.50
N TYR A 103 -8.01 3.29 -1.17
CA TYR A 103 -8.64 4.51 -0.67
C TYR A 103 -9.23 4.29 0.72
N ARG A 104 -9.97 3.20 0.91
CA ARG A 104 -10.54 2.82 2.21
C ARG A 104 -9.46 2.65 3.28
N GLN A 105 -8.38 1.92 2.98
CA GLN A 105 -7.31 1.68 3.93
C GLN A 105 -6.60 2.99 4.32
N ILE A 106 -6.40 3.91 3.38
CA ILE A 106 -5.82 5.24 3.66
C ILE A 106 -6.74 6.01 4.61
N GLU A 107 -8.02 6.16 4.28
CA GLU A 107 -8.94 6.97 5.08
C GLU A 107 -9.17 6.37 6.49
N GLU A 108 -9.30 5.05 6.61
CA GLU A 108 -9.47 4.38 7.90
C GLU A 108 -8.22 4.44 8.80
N SER A 109 -7.04 4.77 8.26
CA SER A 109 -5.77 4.76 9.00
C SER A 109 -5.07 6.12 9.10
N LYS A 110 -5.65 7.18 8.52
CA LYS A 110 -5.11 8.55 8.47
C LYS A 110 -4.72 9.14 9.83
N CYS A 111 -5.46 8.80 10.88
CA CYS A 111 -5.22 9.25 12.26
C CYS A 111 -3.86 8.78 12.82
N MET A 112 -3.21 7.75 12.25
CA MET A 112 -1.86 7.31 12.63
C MET A 112 -0.79 8.39 12.35
N MET A 113 -1.11 9.39 11.54
CA MET A 113 -0.22 10.51 11.23
C MET A 113 -0.19 11.59 12.32
N GLY A 114 -1.14 11.58 13.27
CA GLY A 114 -1.34 12.68 14.22
C GLY A 114 -0.45 12.69 15.47
N SER A 115 0.34 11.65 15.73
CA SER A 115 1.11 11.54 16.98
C SER A 115 2.57 11.10 16.73
N VAL A 116 3.50 11.74 17.46
CA VAL A 116 4.94 11.43 17.60
C VAL A 116 5.89 12.10 16.59
N ASP A 117 7.03 12.61 17.13
CA ASP A 117 8.19 13.16 16.42
C ASP A 117 8.69 12.18 15.35
N THR A 118 8.75 12.66 14.11
CA THR A 118 8.81 11.84 12.89
C THR A 118 10.03 12.12 12.03
N ARG A 119 11.15 12.55 12.62
CA ARG A 119 12.36 12.82 11.81
C ARG A 119 12.78 11.62 10.94
N ASP A 120 12.78 10.41 11.50
CA ASP A 120 13.11 9.20 10.73
C ASP A 120 12.04 8.87 9.68
N TYR A 121 10.76 9.05 10.02
CA TYR A 121 9.68 8.89 9.05
C TYR A 121 9.81 9.87 7.88
N LEU A 122 10.16 11.14 8.10
CA LEU A 122 10.28 12.12 7.01
C LEU A 122 11.38 11.71 6.02
N VAL A 123 12.46 11.10 6.51
CA VAL A 123 13.50 10.51 5.67
C VAL A 123 12.91 9.37 4.83
N TRP A 124 12.22 8.42 5.45
CA TRP A 124 11.63 7.28 4.74
C TRP A 124 10.52 7.67 3.77
N ALA A 125 9.67 8.64 4.12
CA ALA A 125 8.64 9.20 3.25
C ALA A 125 9.26 9.83 2.00
N LYS A 126 10.41 10.51 2.13
CA LYS A 126 11.15 11.05 0.98
C LYS A 126 11.71 9.93 0.11
N VAL A 127 12.31 8.90 0.71
CA VAL A 127 12.86 7.74 -0.02
C VAL A 127 11.75 7.02 -0.79
N LEU A 128 10.61 6.75 -0.15
CA LEU A 128 9.44 6.14 -0.78
C LEU A 128 8.91 7.01 -1.92
N LYS A 129 8.77 8.32 -1.70
CA LYS A 129 8.34 9.25 -2.75
C LYS A 129 9.28 9.24 -3.96
N THR A 130 10.59 9.16 -3.75
CA THR A 130 11.56 9.00 -4.85
C THR A 130 11.39 7.66 -5.56
N TYR A 131 11.25 6.56 -4.82
CA TYR A 131 11.03 5.23 -5.40
C TYR A 131 9.78 5.18 -6.29
N PHE A 132 8.64 5.64 -5.79
CA PHE A 132 7.39 5.68 -6.57
C PHE A 132 7.40 6.75 -7.66
N GLY A 133 8.13 7.84 -7.47
CA GLY A 133 8.38 8.84 -8.51
C GLY A 133 9.11 8.23 -9.72
N ASN A 134 10.16 7.43 -9.48
CA ASN A 134 10.88 6.74 -10.55
C ASN A 134 9.97 5.73 -11.29
N ILE A 135 9.08 5.02 -10.56
CA ILE A 135 8.07 4.15 -11.20
C ILE A 135 7.16 4.97 -12.12
N ALA A 136 6.68 6.13 -11.65
CA ALA A 136 5.84 7.02 -12.45
C ALA A 136 6.56 7.58 -13.68
N GLU A 137 7.86 7.85 -13.59
CA GLU A 137 8.70 8.25 -14.71
C GLU A 137 8.83 7.13 -15.74
N VAL A 138 9.09 5.88 -15.32
CA VAL A 138 9.13 4.71 -16.21
C VAL A 138 7.81 4.52 -16.95
N LEU A 139 6.66 4.64 -16.27
CA LEU A 139 5.35 4.60 -16.92
C LEU A 139 5.24 5.64 -18.04
N LYS A 140 5.65 6.89 -17.77
CA LYS A 140 5.58 8.00 -18.74
C LYS A 140 6.52 7.79 -19.92
N GLU A 141 7.77 7.40 -19.67
CA GLU A 141 8.77 7.13 -20.71
C GLU A 141 8.33 6.01 -21.66
N LYS A 142 7.58 5.03 -21.12
CA LYS A 142 7.00 3.92 -21.88
C LYS A 142 5.59 4.22 -22.41
N ASN A 143 5.14 5.47 -22.36
CA ASN A 143 3.83 5.94 -22.82
C ASN A 143 2.66 5.10 -22.29
N PHE A 144 2.71 4.73 -21.00
CA PHE A 144 1.66 3.94 -20.35
C PHE A 144 1.31 2.65 -21.10
N SER A 145 2.30 2.05 -21.79
CA SER A 145 2.11 0.81 -22.52
C SER A 145 1.68 -0.32 -21.59
N TYR A 146 1.08 -1.36 -22.18
CA TYR A 146 0.70 -2.55 -21.42
C TYR A 146 1.87 -3.13 -20.60
N CYS A 147 3.05 -3.25 -21.22
CA CYS A 147 4.22 -3.76 -20.52
C CYS A 147 4.76 -2.82 -19.43
N ALA A 148 4.60 -1.50 -19.59
CA ALA A 148 4.94 -0.55 -18.53
C ALA A 148 4.06 -0.78 -17.28
N TRP A 149 2.76 -0.98 -17.49
CA TRP A 149 1.83 -1.31 -16.43
C TRP A 149 2.13 -2.66 -15.78
N GLU A 150 2.49 -3.69 -16.54
CA GLU A 150 2.90 -4.99 -16.01
C GLU A 150 4.16 -4.90 -15.14
N VAL A 151 5.14 -4.08 -15.54
CA VAL A 151 6.35 -3.81 -14.73
C VAL A 151 5.98 -3.12 -13.41
N LEU A 152 5.12 -2.09 -13.45
CA LEU A 152 4.61 -1.46 -12.24
C LEU A 152 3.88 -2.47 -11.35
N ARG A 153 3.00 -3.30 -11.93
CA ARG A 153 2.22 -4.32 -11.21
C ARG A 153 3.14 -5.28 -10.47
N LYS A 154 4.24 -5.72 -11.11
CA LYS A 154 5.26 -6.56 -10.50
C LYS A 154 5.93 -5.88 -9.31
N GLU A 155 6.34 -4.62 -9.43
CA GLU A 155 6.97 -3.87 -8.32
C GLU A 155 6.01 -3.67 -7.15
N LEU A 156 4.74 -3.39 -7.44
CA LEU A 156 3.71 -3.25 -6.41
C LEU A 156 3.37 -4.58 -5.73
N LEU A 157 3.33 -5.68 -6.47
CA LEU A 157 3.18 -7.03 -5.91
C LEU A 157 4.32 -7.34 -4.94
N TYR A 158 5.56 -7.10 -5.36
CA TYR A 158 6.72 -7.30 -4.50
C TYR A 158 6.66 -6.42 -3.25
N THR A 159 6.29 -5.15 -3.39
CA THR A 159 6.15 -4.20 -2.27
C THR A 159 5.11 -4.67 -1.25
N LEU A 160 3.91 -5.04 -1.71
CA LEU A 160 2.83 -5.49 -0.83
C LEU A 160 3.15 -6.84 -0.19
N GLN A 161 3.79 -7.76 -0.93
CA GLN A 161 4.25 -9.03 -0.40
C GLN A 161 5.30 -8.82 0.70
N PHE A 162 6.28 -7.94 0.47
CA PHE A 162 7.28 -7.59 1.48
C PHE A 162 6.63 -7.07 2.76
N ILE A 163 5.63 -6.17 2.63
CA ILE A 163 4.88 -5.64 3.77
C ILE A 163 4.18 -6.77 4.52
N LEU A 164 3.51 -7.69 3.82
CA LEU A 164 2.81 -8.82 4.43
C LEU A 164 3.76 -9.79 5.15
N GLU A 165 4.92 -10.09 4.59
CA GLU A 165 5.87 -11.06 5.15
C GLU A 165 6.68 -10.52 6.34
N HIS A 166 7.04 -9.24 6.31
CA HIS A 166 7.97 -8.66 7.29
C HIS A 166 7.25 -7.86 8.38
N ASN A 167 5.93 -7.70 8.26
CA ASN A 167 5.13 -6.93 9.21
C ASN A 167 3.86 -7.66 9.68
N SER A 168 3.67 -8.93 9.31
CA SER A 168 2.55 -9.76 9.83
C SER A 168 2.63 -9.93 11.34
N ASP A 169 3.82 -10.09 11.89
CA ASP A 169 4.01 -10.39 13.32
C ASP A 169 4.13 -9.13 14.18
N SER A 170 4.41 -7.99 13.54
CA SER A 170 4.88 -6.77 14.19
C SER A 170 3.86 -5.62 14.17
N LEU A 171 2.72 -5.79 13.48
CA LEU A 171 1.68 -4.77 13.38
C LEU A 171 0.30 -5.25 13.84
N LEU A 172 -0.28 -4.53 14.80
CA LEU A 172 -1.68 -4.05 14.75
C LEU A 172 -2.85 -5.05 14.59
N TRP A 173 -2.64 -6.38 14.58
CA TRP A 173 -3.75 -7.36 14.61
C TRP A 173 -4.35 -7.47 16.01
N SER A 174 -5.05 -6.45 16.50
CA SER A 174 -5.91 -6.68 17.66
C SER A 174 -7.00 -7.67 17.26
N ASN A 175 -7.01 -8.82 17.94
CA ASN A 175 -7.92 -9.97 17.85
C ASN A 175 -7.59 -11.03 16.80
N ARG A 176 -6.64 -11.89 17.16
CA ARG A 176 -6.77 -13.33 16.92
C ARG A 176 -7.59 -13.93 18.07
N THR A 177 -8.92 -13.82 17.99
CA THR A 177 -9.89 -14.57 18.81
C THR A 177 -11.06 -14.94 17.94
#